data_AF-A0A644ZJ30-F1
#
_entry.id   AF-A0A644ZJ30-F1
#
_cell.length_a   1.000
_cell.length_b   1.000
_cell.length_c   1.000
_cell.angle_alpha   90.00
_cell.angle_beta   90.00
_cell.angle_gamma   90.00
#
_symmetry.space_group_name_H-M   'P 1'
#
loop_
_entity.id
_entity.type
_entity.pdbx_description
1 polymer ?
#
loop_
_entity_poly.entity_id
_entity_poly.type
_entity_poly.pdbx_seq_one_letter_code
_entity_poly.pdbx_strand_id
1 'polypeptide(L)'
;MFQMFYITVWQKAIEDWESEEVKGNLALLSRNPVMLEEMMGLLRYNFDRIDFIDEPVNLGFESPLDLHCTYTRDQLLVAMDHMNPSNVREGVKWLPEKKIDVLFVTLNKADKDYSPTTMYNDYSINETLFHWQSQSTTGDHASTGQRYINHRERGSNVLLFVREFKNDRIGAAPYTFLGLANYVQHSGSKPMNVTWKLERPIPAKFLKKTNKLVVG
;
A
#
# COMPACT_ATOMS: atom_id res chain seq x y z
N MET A 1 0.17 13.22 9.22
CA MET A 1 -0.63 13.80 8.11
C MET A 1 0.12 14.90 7.34
N PHE A 2 0.68 15.93 7.97
CA PHE A 2 1.38 17.03 7.28
C PHE A 2 2.52 16.61 6.34
N GLN A 3 3.29 15.59 6.72
CA GLN A 3 4.33 15.01 5.86
C GLN A 3 3.78 14.49 4.54
N MET A 4 2.62 13.82 4.57
CA MET A 4 1.94 13.31 3.36
C MET A 4 1.47 14.46 2.47
N PHE A 5 0.94 15.54 3.08
CA PHE A 5 0.56 16.72 2.33
C PHE A 5 1.77 17.33 1.61
N TYR A 6 2.86 17.56 2.34
CA TYR A 6 4.04 18.21 1.77
C TYR A 6 4.66 17.40 0.62
N ILE A 7 4.81 16.07 0.79
CA ILE A 7 5.36 15.23 -0.29
C ILE A 7 4.42 15.16 -1.51
N THR A 8 3.11 15.36 -1.33
CA THR A 8 2.16 15.42 -2.45
C THR A 8 2.40 16.64 -3.33
N VAL A 9 2.69 17.78 -2.73
CA VAL A 9 2.85 19.06 -3.42
C VAL A 9 4.27 19.23 -3.95
N TRP A 10 5.29 18.89 -3.15
CA TRP A 10 6.70 19.16 -3.45
C TRP A 10 7.53 17.92 -3.79
N GLN A 11 6.97 16.71 -3.74
CA GLN A 11 7.65 15.44 -4.08
C GLN A 11 8.94 15.19 -3.28
N LYS A 12 9.07 15.81 -2.11
CA LYS A 12 10.22 15.70 -1.22
C LYS A 12 9.72 15.48 0.22
N ALA A 13 10.35 14.57 0.94
CA ALA A 13 10.10 14.42 2.37
C ALA A 13 10.82 15.55 3.13
N ILE A 14 10.16 16.10 4.14
CA ILE A 14 10.75 17.08 5.06
C ILE A 14 11.58 16.36 6.11
N GLU A 15 12.87 16.64 6.16
CA GLU A 15 13.75 16.19 7.25
C GLU A 15 13.70 17.15 8.45
N ASP A 16 13.53 18.45 8.18
CA ASP A 16 13.45 19.51 9.18
C ASP A 16 12.36 20.54 8.84
N TRP A 17 11.34 20.61 9.69
CA TRP A 17 10.22 21.55 9.59
C TRP A 17 10.66 23.00 9.82
N GLU A 18 11.79 23.21 10.50
CA GLU A 18 12.32 24.54 10.79
C GLU A 18 13.17 25.11 9.66
N SER A 19 13.46 24.32 8.63
CA SER A 19 14.28 24.76 7.50
C SER A 19 13.61 25.90 6.71
N GLU A 20 14.45 26.84 6.26
CA GLU A 20 14.01 27.98 5.44
C GLU A 20 13.33 27.54 4.13
N GLU A 21 13.75 26.41 3.56
CA GLU A 21 13.13 25.83 2.36
C GLU A 21 11.67 25.45 2.64
N VAL A 22 11.40 24.72 3.73
CA VAL A 22 10.05 24.25 4.09
C VAL A 22 9.15 25.43 4.44
N LYS A 23 9.64 26.35 5.28
CA LYS A 23 8.90 27.57 5.64
C LYS A 23 8.63 28.43 4.40
N GLY A 24 9.61 28.58 3.52
CA GLY A 24 9.48 29.30 2.26
C GLY A 24 8.41 28.68 1.35
N ASN A 25 8.43 27.36 1.17
CA ASN A 25 7.45 26.62 0.37
C ASN A 25 6.01 26.80 0.89
N LEU A 26 5.81 26.65 2.20
CA LEU A 26 4.50 26.86 2.83
C LEU A 26 4.05 28.33 2.77
N ALA A 27 4.98 29.28 2.94
CA ALA A 27 4.70 30.70 2.79
C ALA A 27 4.31 31.06 1.35
N LEU A 28 4.97 30.48 0.35
CA LEU A 28 4.64 30.69 -1.07
C LEU A 28 3.25 30.16 -1.40
N LEU A 29 2.91 28.95 -0.94
CA LEU A 29 1.57 28.39 -1.12
C LEU A 29 0.51 29.26 -0.42
N SER A 30 0.74 29.62 0.84
CA SER A 30 -0.23 30.40 1.63
C SER A 30 -0.48 31.81 1.08
N ARG A 31 0.49 32.41 0.40
CA ARG A 31 0.39 33.74 -0.22
C ARG A 31 -0.23 33.72 -1.62
N ASN A 32 -0.46 32.55 -2.21
CA ASN A 32 -1.11 32.42 -3.51
C ASN A 32 -2.60 32.08 -3.33
N PRO A 33 -3.50 33.08 -3.26
CA PRO A 33 -4.92 32.83 -2.99
C PRO A 33 -5.60 31.97 -4.06
N VAL A 34 -5.19 32.11 -5.32
CA VAL A 34 -5.76 31.33 -6.44
C VAL A 34 -5.44 29.86 -6.27
N MET A 35 -4.17 29.52 -6.01
CA MET A 35 -3.75 28.12 -5.84
C MET A 35 -4.39 27.48 -4.60
N LEU A 36 -4.52 28.24 -3.51
CA LEU A 36 -5.23 27.75 -2.32
C LEU A 36 -6.71 27.47 -2.61
N GLU A 37 -7.38 28.38 -3.32
CA GLU A 37 -8.79 28.22 -3.67
C GLU A 37 -9.00 26.99 -4.56
N GLU A 38 -8.16 26.79 -5.58
CA GLU A 38 -8.19 25.60 -6.44
C GLU A 38 -7.95 24.32 -5.64
N MET A 39 -6.95 24.31 -4.76
CA MET A 39 -6.64 23.15 -3.92
C MET A 39 -7.78 22.81 -2.97
N MET A 40 -8.37 23.82 -2.32
CA MET A 40 -9.56 23.63 -1.47
C MET A 40 -10.77 23.14 -2.28
N GLY A 41 -10.94 23.64 -3.50
CA GLY A 41 -11.98 23.18 -4.43
C GLY A 41 -11.82 21.70 -4.75
N LEU A 42 -10.59 21.25 -5.06
CA LEU A 42 -10.29 19.83 -5.31
C LEU A 42 -10.53 18.96 -4.07
N LEU A 43 -10.12 19.42 -2.88
CA LEU A 43 -10.35 18.69 -1.63
C LEU A 43 -11.84 18.52 -1.35
N ARG A 44 -12.66 19.58 -1.54
CA ARG A 44 -14.13 19.50 -1.41
C ARG A 44 -14.73 18.54 -2.43
N TYR A 45 -14.33 18.66 -3.70
CA TYR A 45 -14.81 17.76 -4.76
C TYR A 45 -14.52 16.29 -4.46
N ASN A 46 -13.34 15.98 -3.92
CA ASN A 46 -12.97 14.62 -3.52
C ASN A 46 -13.74 14.17 -2.28
N PHE A 47 -13.90 15.05 -1.29
CA PHE A 47 -14.65 14.78 -0.06
C PHE A 47 -16.11 14.41 -0.35
N ASP A 48 -16.77 15.16 -1.23
CA ASP A 48 -18.17 14.92 -1.64
C ASP A 48 -18.35 13.63 -2.45
N ARG A 49 -17.25 12.97 -2.82
CA ARG A 49 -17.23 11.73 -3.63
C ARG A 49 -16.62 10.54 -2.90
N ILE A 50 -16.37 10.65 -1.60
CA ILE A 50 -15.98 9.50 -0.79
C ILE A 50 -17.14 8.50 -0.80
N ASP A 51 -16.91 7.35 -1.42
CA ASP A 51 -17.90 6.29 -1.64
C ASP A 51 -17.54 4.99 -0.92
N PHE A 52 -16.61 5.06 0.03
CA PHE A 52 -16.12 3.94 0.82
C PHE A 52 -16.15 4.28 2.31
N ILE A 53 -16.07 3.23 3.14
CA ILE A 53 -15.98 3.36 4.60
C ILE A 53 -14.53 3.08 4.98
N ASP A 54 -13.90 4.08 5.60
CA ASP A 54 -12.59 3.99 6.23
C ASP A 54 -12.69 3.58 7.71
N GLU A 55 -11.58 3.10 8.25
CA GLU A 55 -11.45 2.75 9.66
C GLU A 55 -10.00 2.94 10.11
N PRO A 56 -9.73 3.56 11.27
CA PRO A 56 -8.38 3.64 11.80
C PRO A 56 -7.84 2.24 12.11
N VAL A 57 -6.57 1.98 11.79
CA VAL A 57 -5.90 0.71 12.09
C VAL A 57 -4.92 0.89 13.23
N ASN A 58 -5.07 0.11 14.31
CA ASN A 58 -4.13 0.13 15.42
C ASN A 58 -2.81 -0.59 15.06
N LEU A 59 -1.79 0.18 14.70
CA LEU A 59 -0.45 -0.33 14.39
C LEU A 59 0.52 -0.31 15.58
N GLY A 60 0.05 0.08 16.78
CA GLY A 60 0.90 0.27 17.96
C GLY A 60 1.68 1.59 17.98
N PHE A 61 1.41 2.49 17.04
CA PHE A 61 1.91 3.87 16.98
C PHE A 61 0.89 4.74 16.23
N GLU A 62 1.04 6.06 16.33
CA GLU A 62 0.19 7.00 15.61
C GLU A 62 0.45 6.91 14.10
N SER A 63 -0.55 6.49 13.33
CA SER A 63 -0.46 6.36 11.89
C SER A 63 -1.62 7.09 11.22
N PRO A 64 -1.38 7.91 10.19
CA PRO A 64 -2.44 8.58 9.43
C PRO A 64 -3.01 7.69 8.31
N LEU A 65 -2.78 6.37 8.38
CA LEU A 65 -3.19 5.41 7.36
C LEU A 65 -4.46 4.69 7.82
N ASP A 66 -5.57 5.06 7.20
CA ASP A 66 -6.87 4.46 7.43
C ASP A 66 -7.13 3.34 6.43
N LEU A 67 -7.85 2.33 6.90
CA LEU A 67 -8.29 1.20 6.12
C LEU A 67 -9.09 1.68 4.91
N HIS A 68 -8.89 1.03 3.77
CA HIS A 68 -9.56 1.29 2.49
C HIS A 68 -9.29 2.66 1.84
N CYS A 69 -8.56 3.56 2.50
CA CYS A 69 -8.03 4.76 1.88
C CYS A 69 -6.91 4.45 0.88
N THR A 70 -6.74 5.35 -0.09
CA THR A 70 -5.72 5.27 -1.12
C THR A 70 -4.56 6.21 -0.84
N TYR A 71 -3.35 5.70 -0.98
CA TYR A 71 -2.11 6.45 -0.77
C TYR A 71 -1.13 6.18 -1.92
N THR A 72 -0.42 7.21 -2.37
CA THR A 72 0.75 6.99 -3.20
C THR A 72 1.80 6.22 -2.39
N ARG A 73 2.73 5.54 -3.08
CA ARG A 73 3.82 4.83 -2.41
C ARG A 73 4.65 5.77 -1.51
N ASP A 74 4.80 7.01 -1.92
CA ASP A 74 5.62 7.95 -1.18
C ASP A 74 4.87 8.48 0.05
N GLN A 75 3.57 8.76 -0.07
CA GLN A 75 2.70 9.11 1.07
C GLN A 75 2.69 8.03 2.15
N LEU A 76 2.47 6.77 1.75
CA LEU A 76 2.42 5.67 2.73
C LEU A 76 3.78 5.43 3.39
N LEU A 77 4.90 5.61 2.68
CA LEU A 77 6.23 5.39 3.24
C LEU A 77 6.58 6.48 4.26
N VAL A 78 6.30 7.74 3.95
CA VAL A 78 6.53 8.83 4.92
C VAL A 78 5.54 8.77 6.10
N ALA A 79 4.33 8.25 5.90
CA ALA A 79 3.39 7.98 6.99
C ALA A 79 3.89 6.88 7.96
N MET A 80 4.87 6.09 7.53
CA MET A 80 5.53 5.04 8.30
C MET A 80 6.95 5.46 8.73
N ASP A 81 7.24 6.76 8.74
CA ASP A 81 8.54 7.36 9.08
C ASP A 81 9.70 6.95 8.16
N HIS A 82 9.41 6.48 6.94
CA HIS A 82 10.42 6.18 5.92
C HIS A 82 10.65 7.38 5.00
N MET A 83 11.61 8.23 5.37
CA MET A 83 11.83 9.55 4.77
C MET A 83 12.51 9.54 3.38
N ASN A 84 12.95 8.38 2.90
CA ASN A 84 13.60 8.22 1.60
C ASN A 84 12.80 7.30 0.64
N PRO A 85 11.53 7.63 0.34
CA PRO A 85 10.63 6.73 -0.39
C PRO A 85 11.06 6.45 -1.84
N SER A 86 11.79 7.37 -2.47
CA SER A 86 12.30 7.24 -3.84
C SER A 86 13.24 6.04 -4.04
N ASN A 87 13.89 5.57 -2.97
CA ASN A 87 14.80 4.43 -3.00
C ASN A 87 14.07 3.08 -2.91
N VAL A 88 12.78 3.06 -2.61
CA VAL A 88 12.00 1.81 -2.51
C VAL A 88 11.50 1.39 -3.89
N ARG A 89 12.23 0.47 -4.53
CA ARG A 89 11.86 -0.10 -5.84
C ARG A 89 11.20 -1.48 -5.74
N GLU A 90 11.32 -2.13 -4.59
CA GLU A 90 10.86 -3.50 -4.36
C GLU A 90 9.37 -3.55 -4.01
N GLY A 91 8.73 -4.68 -4.31
CA GLY A 91 7.33 -4.95 -3.98
C GLY A 91 7.08 -5.23 -2.49
N VAL A 92 8.12 -5.22 -1.65
CA VAL A 92 8.01 -5.37 -0.20
C VAL A 92 9.01 -4.44 0.48
N LYS A 93 8.64 -3.87 1.63
CA LYS A 93 9.53 -3.10 2.48
C LYS A 93 9.44 -3.58 3.93
N TRP A 94 10.57 -4.03 4.48
CA TRP A 94 10.73 -4.25 5.92
C TRP A 94 11.11 -2.94 6.61
N LEU A 95 10.38 -2.61 7.68
CA LEU A 95 10.60 -1.46 8.56
C LEU A 95 10.98 -1.99 9.95
N PRO A 96 12.29 -2.18 10.25
CA PRO A 96 12.74 -2.85 11.46
C PRO A 96 12.36 -2.13 12.76
N GLU A 97 12.38 -0.80 12.76
CA GLU A 97 12.08 0.04 13.92
C GLU A 97 10.63 -0.13 14.39
N LYS A 98 9.72 -0.36 13.44
CA LYS A 98 8.29 -0.59 13.69
C LYS A 98 7.92 -2.07 13.71
N LYS A 99 8.84 -2.95 13.32
CA LYS A 99 8.62 -4.39 13.06
C LYS A 99 7.49 -4.66 12.07
N ILE A 100 7.51 -3.98 10.92
CA ILE A 100 6.44 -4.08 9.91
C ILE A 100 6.98 -4.49 8.55
N ASP A 101 6.38 -5.52 7.95
CA ASP A 101 6.50 -5.83 6.53
C ASP A 101 5.36 -5.16 5.76
N VAL A 102 5.69 -4.24 4.86
CA VAL A 102 4.74 -3.57 3.97
C VAL A 102 4.76 -4.28 2.62
N LEU A 103 3.63 -4.88 2.23
CA LEU A 103 3.49 -5.61 0.96
C LEU A 103 2.80 -4.70 -0.09
N PHE A 104 3.49 -4.42 -1.18
CA PHE A 104 2.98 -3.66 -2.33
C PHE A 104 2.54 -4.59 -3.45
N VAL A 105 1.23 -4.72 -3.63
CA VAL A 105 0.66 -5.68 -4.57
C VAL A 105 -0.02 -4.98 -5.73
N THR A 106 0.29 -5.43 -6.94
CA THR A 106 -0.41 -5.03 -8.17
C THR A 106 -1.18 -6.24 -8.70
N LEU A 107 -2.51 -6.15 -8.71
CA LEU A 107 -3.40 -7.29 -9.03
C LEU A 107 -3.35 -7.65 -10.52
N ASN A 108 -3.45 -6.66 -11.41
CA ASN A 108 -3.38 -6.85 -12.85
C ASN A 108 -1.98 -6.48 -13.35
N LYS A 109 -1.13 -7.49 -13.50
CA LYS A 109 0.17 -7.34 -14.17
C LYS A 109 -0.10 -7.36 -15.67
N ALA A 110 -0.05 -6.20 -16.32
CA ALA A 110 -0.37 -6.08 -17.76
C ALA A 110 0.47 -7.07 -18.61
N ASP A 111 -0.22 -7.77 -19.51
CA ASP A 111 0.16 -8.96 -20.29
C ASP A 111 1.38 -8.89 -21.22
N LYS A 112 2.21 -7.84 -21.18
CA LYS A 112 3.20 -7.67 -22.27
C LYS A 112 4.42 -8.61 -22.24
N ASP A 113 4.69 -9.32 -21.15
CA ASP A 113 5.93 -10.12 -21.03
C ASP A 113 5.77 -11.52 -20.39
N TYR A 114 4.56 -12.07 -20.20
CA TYR A 114 4.38 -13.35 -19.50
C TYR A 114 3.49 -14.36 -20.23
N SER A 115 3.93 -15.63 -20.25
CA SER A 115 3.16 -16.77 -20.77
C SER A 115 1.84 -16.93 -20.01
N PRO A 116 0.71 -17.26 -20.69
CA PRO A 116 -0.63 -17.39 -20.10
C PRO A 116 -0.77 -18.47 -19.01
N THR A 117 0.26 -19.28 -18.78
CA THR A 117 0.31 -20.29 -17.71
C THR A 117 0.86 -19.76 -16.37
N THR A 118 1.40 -18.54 -16.32
CA THR A 118 2.04 -17.94 -15.13
C THR A 118 1.22 -16.81 -14.50
N MET A 119 -0.04 -16.68 -14.88
CA MET A 119 -0.80 -15.46 -14.69
C MET A 119 -1.72 -15.49 -13.46
N TYR A 120 -1.23 -15.85 -12.27
CA TYR A 120 -1.89 -15.55 -10.98
C TYR A 120 -0.89 -15.62 -9.81
N ASN A 121 -0.18 -14.54 -9.50
CA ASN A 121 0.69 -14.53 -8.31
C ASN A 121 0.01 -13.91 -7.09
N ASP A 122 -0.83 -12.89 -7.28
CA ASP A 122 -1.41 -12.14 -6.18
C ASP A 122 -2.91 -11.90 -6.44
N TYR A 123 -3.79 -12.40 -5.57
CA TYR A 123 -5.24 -12.29 -5.76
C TYR A 123 -6.03 -12.52 -4.47
N SER A 124 -7.20 -11.89 -4.39
CA SER A 124 -8.19 -12.16 -3.35
C SER A 124 -8.81 -13.55 -3.59
N ILE A 125 -8.63 -14.48 -2.65
CA ILE A 125 -9.26 -15.81 -2.66
C ILE A 125 -10.74 -15.66 -2.30
N ASN A 126 -11.03 -14.86 -1.28
CA ASN A 126 -12.37 -14.43 -0.88
C ASN A 126 -12.25 -13.07 -0.16
N GLU A 127 -13.30 -12.68 0.58
CA GLU A 127 -13.36 -11.41 1.30
C GLU A 127 -12.33 -11.27 2.43
N THR A 128 -11.76 -12.35 2.97
CA THR A 128 -10.75 -12.26 4.05
C THR A 128 -9.45 -12.97 3.74
N LEU A 129 -9.39 -13.81 2.70
CA LEU A 129 -8.20 -14.55 2.32
C LEU A 129 -7.57 -13.96 1.06
N PHE A 130 -6.27 -13.72 1.12
CA PHE A 130 -5.48 -13.17 0.04
C PHE A 130 -4.28 -14.07 -0.27
N HIS A 131 -4.14 -14.46 -1.53
CA HIS A 131 -2.96 -15.16 -2.02
C HIS A 131 -1.90 -14.13 -2.42
N TRP A 132 -0.67 -14.30 -1.94
CA TRP A 132 0.47 -13.47 -2.28
C TRP A 132 1.70 -14.34 -2.57
N GLN A 133 2.48 -13.97 -3.58
CA GLN A 133 3.74 -14.64 -3.89
C GLN A 133 4.94 -13.76 -3.53
N SER A 134 5.93 -14.34 -2.85
CA SER A 134 7.17 -13.64 -2.53
C SER A 134 8.03 -13.35 -3.75
N GLN A 135 9.07 -12.53 -3.57
CA GLN A 135 10.14 -12.39 -4.55
C GLN A 135 10.77 -13.74 -4.85
N SER A 136 11.24 -13.92 -6.09
CA SER A 136 11.77 -15.20 -6.62
C SER A 136 12.88 -15.83 -5.78
N THR A 137 13.65 -15.01 -5.06
CA THR A 137 14.78 -15.46 -4.22
C THR A 137 14.41 -15.67 -2.75
N THR A 138 13.23 -15.25 -2.32
CA THR A 138 12.79 -15.36 -0.93
C THR A 138 12.24 -16.77 -0.69
N GLY A 139 12.99 -17.54 0.12
CA GLY A 139 12.65 -18.89 0.57
C GLY A 139 11.91 -18.93 1.90
N ASP A 140 11.17 -20.00 2.15
CA ASP A 140 10.58 -20.34 3.45
C ASP A 140 11.61 -20.47 4.57
N HIS A 141 12.80 -21.00 4.27
CA HIS A 141 13.92 -21.08 5.21
C HIS A 141 14.75 -19.79 5.33
N ALA A 142 14.52 -18.79 4.47
CA ALA A 142 15.25 -17.52 4.55
C ALA A 142 14.78 -16.69 5.75
N SER A 143 15.64 -15.78 6.24
CA SER A 143 15.29 -14.90 7.38
C SER A 143 13.99 -14.13 7.15
N THR A 144 13.77 -13.65 5.93
CA THR A 144 12.54 -12.97 5.50
C THR A 144 11.32 -13.92 5.47
N GLY A 145 11.44 -15.11 4.88
CA GLY A 145 10.34 -16.09 4.87
C GLY A 145 9.96 -16.56 6.27
N GLN A 146 10.95 -16.82 7.12
CA GLN A 146 10.75 -17.13 8.53
C GLN A 146 10.13 -15.97 9.31
N ARG A 147 10.36 -14.72 8.91
CA ARG A 147 9.67 -13.57 9.49
C ARG A 147 8.20 -13.57 9.12
N TYR A 148 7.86 -13.83 7.86
CA TYR A 148 6.45 -13.95 7.42
C TYR A 148 5.71 -15.07 8.16
N ILE A 149 6.30 -16.27 8.23
CA ILE A 149 5.66 -17.44 8.85
C ILE A 149 5.40 -17.21 10.35
N ASN A 150 6.39 -16.67 11.05
CA ASN A 150 6.34 -16.52 12.52
C ASN A 150 6.02 -15.08 12.96
N HIS A 151 5.39 -14.27 12.10
CA HIS A 151 5.29 -12.83 12.32
C HIS A 151 4.58 -12.48 13.64
N ARG A 152 3.50 -13.20 13.98
CA ARG A 152 2.76 -13.02 15.24
C ARG A 152 3.61 -13.35 16.46
N GLU A 153 4.29 -14.50 16.44
CA GLU A 153 5.15 -14.93 17.55
C GLU A 153 6.32 -13.95 17.77
N ARG A 154 6.80 -13.31 16.69
CA ARG A 154 7.86 -12.31 16.73
C ARG A 154 7.37 -10.88 17.04
N GLY A 155 6.06 -10.69 17.19
CA GLY A 155 5.45 -9.38 17.41
C GLY A 155 5.66 -8.41 16.23
N SER A 156 5.72 -8.92 15.00
CA SER A 156 5.78 -8.13 13.78
C SER A 156 4.47 -8.17 13.01
N ASN A 157 4.12 -7.06 12.38
CA ASN A 157 2.89 -6.92 11.60
C ASN A 157 3.18 -7.01 10.10
N VAL A 158 2.19 -7.47 9.34
CA VAL A 158 2.21 -7.47 7.87
C VAL A 158 1.07 -6.60 7.38
N LEU A 159 1.38 -5.60 6.55
CA LEU A 159 0.42 -4.66 5.99
C LEU A 159 0.26 -4.90 4.49
N LEU A 160 -0.98 -5.02 4.03
CA LEU A 160 -1.27 -5.28 2.62
C LEU A 160 -1.78 -4.02 1.92
N PHE A 161 -1.04 -3.56 0.92
CA PHE A 161 -1.39 -2.43 0.07
C PHE A 161 -1.58 -2.91 -1.36
N VAL A 162 -2.76 -2.71 -1.94
CA VAL A 162 -3.10 -3.23 -3.27
C VAL A 162 -3.42 -2.11 -4.26
N ARG A 163 -3.13 -2.35 -5.53
CA ARG A 163 -3.64 -1.54 -6.64
C ARG A 163 -4.00 -2.44 -7.81
N GLU A 164 -4.94 -2.01 -8.64
CA GLU A 164 -5.33 -2.80 -9.80
C GLU A 164 -4.22 -2.81 -10.85
N PHE A 165 -3.69 -1.65 -11.22
CA PHE A 165 -2.69 -1.51 -12.28
C PHE A 165 -1.46 -0.76 -11.77
N LYS A 166 -0.32 -0.91 -12.47
CA LYS A 166 0.91 -0.18 -12.12
C LYS A 166 0.76 1.33 -12.32
N ASN A 167 0.10 1.71 -13.41
CA ASN A 167 -0.14 3.08 -13.81
C ASN A 167 -1.63 3.30 -14.08
N ASP A 168 -2.10 4.50 -13.82
CA ASP A 168 -3.40 5.01 -14.26
C ASP A 168 -3.21 6.02 -15.41
N ARG A 169 -4.21 6.86 -15.69
CA ARG A 169 -4.16 7.86 -16.77
C ARG A 169 -3.16 8.99 -16.51
N ILE A 170 -2.76 9.21 -15.26
CA ILE A 170 -1.99 10.39 -14.82
C ILE A 170 -0.61 10.02 -14.24
N GLY A 171 -0.32 8.74 -14.01
CA GLY A 171 1.00 8.30 -13.58
C GLY A 171 0.96 6.96 -12.86
N ALA A 172 1.81 6.80 -11.85
CA ALA A 172 1.82 5.62 -11.00
C ALA A 172 0.54 5.56 -10.16
N ALA A 173 -0.22 4.47 -10.27
CA ALA A 173 -1.48 4.34 -9.54
C ALA A 173 -1.23 4.20 -8.03
N PRO A 174 -2.05 4.84 -7.18
CA PRO A 174 -1.96 4.72 -5.73
C PRO A 174 -2.35 3.32 -5.25
N TYR A 175 -1.98 2.99 -4.02
CA TYR A 175 -2.36 1.76 -3.35
C TYR A 175 -3.49 1.99 -2.37
N THR A 176 -4.47 1.10 -2.32
CA THR A 176 -5.47 1.00 -1.26
C THR A 176 -4.94 0.14 -0.11
N PHE A 177 -5.09 0.63 1.11
CA PHE A 177 -4.73 -0.13 2.30
C PHE A 177 -5.81 -1.17 2.64
N LEU A 178 -5.46 -2.46 2.66
CA LEU A 178 -6.38 -3.54 3.03
C LEU A 178 -6.25 -3.97 4.50
N GLY A 179 -5.35 -3.34 5.26
CA GLY A 179 -5.19 -3.59 6.69
C GLY A 179 -4.11 -4.62 7.04
N LEU A 180 -4.23 -5.14 8.27
CA LEU A 180 -3.36 -6.15 8.85
C LEU A 180 -3.64 -7.53 8.26
N ALA A 181 -2.56 -8.24 7.95
CA ALA A 181 -2.56 -9.58 7.38
C ALA A 181 -1.92 -10.59 8.33
N ASN A 182 -2.60 -11.72 8.54
CA ASN A 182 -2.16 -12.81 9.39
C ASN A 182 -1.79 -14.04 8.56
N TYR A 183 -0.62 -14.61 8.80
CA TYR A 183 -0.16 -15.80 8.11
C TYR A 183 -1.08 -17.00 8.39
N VAL A 184 -1.50 -17.71 7.33
CA VAL A 184 -2.30 -18.94 7.42
C VAL A 184 -1.46 -20.16 7.03
N GLN A 185 -0.93 -20.16 5.81
CA GLN A 185 -0.16 -21.26 5.25
C GLN A 185 0.70 -20.75 4.09
N HIS A 186 1.68 -21.55 3.68
CA HIS A 186 2.39 -21.34 2.42
C HIS A 186 2.62 -22.66 1.66
N SER A 187 2.94 -22.53 0.38
CA SER A 187 3.48 -23.61 -0.45
C SER A 187 4.62 -23.09 -1.33
N GLY A 188 5.51 -23.99 -1.76
CA GLY A 188 6.74 -23.60 -2.43
C GLY A 188 7.74 -22.93 -1.48
N SER A 189 8.95 -22.69 -1.99
CA SER A 189 10.02 -22.04 -1.22
C SER A 189 10.52 -20.82 -1.97
N LYS A 190 11.11 -20.97 -3.16
CA LYS A 190 11.64 -19.86 -3.97
C LYS A 190 10.90 -19.76 -5.31
N PRO A 191 9.82 -18.95 -5.43
CA PRO A 191 9.20 -18.13 -4.37
C PRO A 191 8.22 -18.91 -3.47
N MET A 192 7.89 -18.31 -2.33
CA MET A 192 6.82 -18.75 -1.44
C MET A 192 5.47 -18.26 -1.96
N ASN A 193 4.46 -19.11 -1.94
CA ASN A 193 3.06 -18.72 -2.15
C ASN A 193 2.37 -18.73 -0.79
N VAL A 194 2.10 -17.55 -0.24
CA VAL A 194 1.54 -17.36 1.10
C VAL A 194 0.05 -17.04 1.02
N THR A 195 -0.74 -17.71 1.84
CA THR A 195 -2.12 -17.31 2.11
C THR A 195 -2.15 -16.44 3.36
N TRP A 196 -2.58 -15.20 3.19
CA TRP A 196 -2.82 -14.23 4.26
C TRP A 196 -4.30 -14.17 4.60
N LYS A 197 -4.63 -14.06 5.89
CA LYS A 197 -5.96 -13.73 6.38
C LYS A 197 -5.98 -12.29 6.86
N LEU A 198 -6.79 -11.44 6.21
CA LEU A 198 -6.98 -10.06 6.63
C LEU A 198 -7.91 -9.97 7.85
N GLU A 199 -7.65 -8.99 8.70
CA GLU A 199 -8.47 -8.70 9.89
C GLU A 199 -9.78 -7.97 9.56
N ARG A 200 -9.86 -7.42 8.36
CA ARG A 200 -11.03 -6.73 7.83
C ARG A 200 -11.34 -7.22 6.41
N PRO A 201 -12.63 -7.27 6.01
CA PRO A 201 -13.00 -7.72 4.68
C PRO A 201 -12.47 -6.81 3.57
N ILE A 202 -11.98 -7.41 2.49
CA ILE A 202 -11.53 -6.73 1.28
C ILE A 202 -12.74 -6.02 0.61
N PRO A 203 -12.63 -4.73 0.25
CA PRO A 203 -13.67 -4.03 -0.49
C PRO A 203 -14.03 -4.76 -1.79
N ALA A 204 -15.32 -4.79 -2.13
CA ALA A 204 -15.84 -5.55 -3.27
C ALA A 204 -15.13 -5.28 -4.60
N LYS A 205 -14.62 -4.05 -4.80
CA LYS A 205 -13.85 -3.66 -6.01
C LYS A 205 -12.57 -4.48 -6.22
N PHE A 206 -11.97 -5.02 -5.15
CA PHE A 206 -10.76 -5.84 -5.21
C PHE A 206 -11.03 -7.35 -5.12
N LEU A 207 -12.29 -7.75 -4.97
CA LEU A 207 -12.64 -9.16 -5.06
C LEU A 207 -12.55 -9.58 -6.52
N LYS A 208 -11.89 -10.70 -6.78
CA LYS A 208 -11.88 -11.28 -8.11
C LYS A 208 -13.34 -11.58 -8.48
N LYS A 209 -13.89 -10.87 -9.46
CA LYS A 209 -15.18 -11.24 -10.06
C LYS A 209 -14.98 -12.60 -10.71
N THR A 210 -15.33 -13.66 -9.99
CA THR A 210 -15.47 -14.96 -10.61
C THR A 210 -16.73 -14.84 -11.46
N ASN A 211 -16.57 -14.53 -12.75
CA ASN A 211 -17.56 -14.93 -13.73
C ASN A 211 -17.55 -16.46 -13.69
N LYS A 212 -18.28 -17.06 -12.74
CA LYS A 212 -18.78 -18.41 -12.90
C LYS A 212 -19.62 -18.33 -14.17
N LEU A 213 -19.01 -18.76 -15.26
CA LEU A 213 -19.69 -19.29 -16.42
C LEU A 213 -20.74 -20.27 -15.89
N VAL A 214 -21.96 -19.76 -15.72
CA VAL A 214 -23.18 -20.52 -15.95
C VAL A 214 -23.13 -20.82 -17.44
N VAL A 215 -22.51 -21.95 -17.78
CA VAL A 215 -22.72 -22.59 -19.08
C VAL A 215 -23.54 -23.82 -18.73
N GLY A 216 -24.74 -23.84 -19.30
CA GLY A 216 -25.76 -24.86 -19.08
C GLY A 216 -25.45 -26.19 -19.75
#